data_AF-A0A4R6MVP6-F1
#
_entry.id   AF-A0A4R6MVP6-F1
#
_cell.length_a   1.000
_cell.length_b   1.000
_cell.length_c   1.000
_cell.angle_alpha   90.00
_cell.angle_beta   90.00
_cell.angle_gamma   90.00
#
_symmetry.space_group_name_H-M   'P 1'
#
loop_
_entity.id
_entity.type
_entity.pdbx_description
1 polymer ?
#
loop_
_entity_poly.entity_id
_entity_poly.type
_entity_poly.pdbx_seq_one_letter_code
_entity_poly.pdbx_strand_id
1 'polypeptide(L)'
;MDKIDYFAMQPSCWMQGEDQHVLTHRRADALAGPQTELNPQAIFDYLYFHFIPSPETIFKGVSRVPAAHGLVAGTAELKPLWAPRFAPQSGRSFETLKQEFLRLLRDSVASSMDGSLAACFLSGGTDSSTVAGLMRQVSGGEVHGFSIGFEAEGYDEMAYARLAARHFGVRHHEYYVTPGDLVRSIPDMAASLDQPFGNSSVLPAYYCALQAKNAGVSHLLAGDGGDELFGGNARYAKQKVFGYYERLPAPLRQHVLEPLLVDSPLGRLPLLRKGKSYIEQARVPMPGRLQMYNLLLRLGVDRVLTPDFLAQIDTAAPLRHQEEVWAWAASEQTCSDLNRSLAYDWRYTLGESDLPKVRAATELAGLSVAFPMLSEDLLNFSLTLPDDYKLKGQKLRWFFKEALRGFLPDEIISKPKHGFGLPFGPWLLTHQPLHALASDSVKHLASRGLINSSFVQELLGSRLSEHPGYYGEMVWILMMLEQWLRAKSPDWRV
;
A
#
# COMPACT_ATOMS: atom_id res chain seq x y z
N MET A 1 -16.26 5.76 23.13
CA MET A 1 -15.39 6.35 22.11
C MET A 1 -14.83 5.20 21.32
N ASP A 2 -15.18 5.14 20.04
CA ASP A 2 -14.62 4.13 19.13
C ASP A 2 -13.21 4.58 18.76
N LYS A 3 -12.19 3.75 19.02
CA LYS A 3 -10.78 4.12 18.88
C LYS A 3 -10.14 3.28 17.78
N ILE A 4 -9.48 3.94 16.84
CA ILE A 4 -8.70 3.26 15.81
C ILE A 4 -7.24 3.25 16.21
N ASP A 5 -6.61 2.08 16.05
CA ASP A 5 -5.19 1.89 16.28
C ASP A 5 -4.33 2.76 15.34
N TYR A 6 -3.01 2.76 15.56
CA TYR A 6 -2.05 3.62 14.86
C TYR A 6 -2.05 3.45 13.34
N PHE A 7 -2.46 2.28 12.84
CA PHE A 7 -2.40 1.90 11.43
C PHE A 7 -3.77 1.56 10.82
N ALA A 8 -4.86 1.72 11.59
CA ALA A 8 -6.19 1.25 11.21
C ALA A 8 -6.20 -0.23 10.79
N MET A 9 -5.55 -1.10 11.58
CA MET A 9 -5.60 -2.55 11.39
C MET A 9 -7.03 -3.08 11.44
N GLN A 10 -7.91 -2.46 12.23
CA GLN A 10 -9.35 -2.69 12.17
C GLN A 10 -10.06 -1.37 11.85
N PRO A 11 -10.68 -1.23 10.66
CA PRO A 11 -11.38 -0.01 10.30
C PRO A 11 -12.68 0.13 11.09
N SER A 12 -13.11 1.36 11.30
CA SER A 12 -14.48 1.69 11.71
C SER A 12 -15.00 2.82 10.83
N CYS A 13 -16.25 2.69 10.42
CA CYS A 13 -17.00 3.67 9.68
C CYS A 13 -18.14 4.18 10.55
N TRP A 14 -18.61 5.38 10.25
CA TRP A 14 -19.71 6.01 10.96
C TRP A 14 -20.59 6.83 10.02
N MET A 15 -21.84 7.01 10.43
CA MET A 15 -22.78 7.90 9.77
C MET A 15 -23.68 8.57 10.82
N GLN A 16 -24.15 9.77 10.49
CA GLN A 16 -25.15 10.48 11.29
C GLN A 16 -26.55 9.96 10.94
N GLY A 17 -27.24 9.34 11.90
CA GLY A 17 -28.62 8.89 11.76
C GLY A 17 -29.64 10.03 11.91
N GLU A 18 -30.89 9.75 11.55
CA GLU A 18 -32.00 10.73 11.51
C GLU A 18 -32.25 11.41 12.88
N ASP A 19 -32.12 10.67 13.98
CA ASP A 19 -32.35 11.15 15.35
C ASP A 19 -31.10 11.73 16.03
N GLN A 20 -30.12 12.24 15.27
CA GLN A 20 -28.82 12.70 15.78
C GLN A 20 -27.98 11.61 16.49
N HIS A 21 -28.40 10.35 16.43
CA HIS A 21 -27.59 9.21 16.86
C HIS A 21 -26.52 8.87 15.83
N VAL A 22 -25.32 8.54 16.32
CA VAL A 22 -24.21 8.11 15.48
C VAL A 22 -24.21 6.58 15.41
N LEU A 23 -24.29 6.06 14.18
CA LEU A 23 -24.17 4.63 13.91
C LEU A 23 -22.72 4.32 13.56
N THR A 24 -22.19 3.21 14.04
CA THR A 24 -20.84 2.74 13.72
C THR A 24 -20.85 1.31 13.22
N HIS A 25 -19.97 1.00 12.27
CA HIS A 25 -19.77 -0.35 11.77
C HIS A 25 -18.38 -0.48 11.15
N ARG A 26 -17.80 -1.68 11.11
CA ARG A 26 -16.47 -1.90 10.52
C ARG A 26 -16.40 -1.64 9.01
N ARG A 27 -17.52 -1.84 8.33
CA ARG A 27 -17.68 -1.72 6.87
C ARG A 27 -18.62 -0.59 6.49
N ALA A 28 -18.27 0.16 5.45
CA ALA A 28 -19.07 1.28 4.95
C ALA A 28 -20.38 0.79 4.31
N ASP A 29 -20.35 -0.32 3.57
CA ASP A 29 -21.52 -0.89 2.87
C ASP A 29 -22.60 -1.48 3.79
N ALA A 30 -22.29 -1.66 5.07
CA ALA A 30 -23.28 -2.07 6.08
C ALA A 30 -23.97 -0.89 6.75
N LEU A 31 -23.39 0.32 6.68
CA LEU A 31 -24.03 1.57 7.09
C LEU A 31 -24.83 2.17 5.95
N ALA A 32 -24.31 2.08 4.73
CA ALA A 32 -25.01 2.50 3.52
C ALA A 32 -26.25 1.64 3.28
N GLY A 33 -27.39 2.29 3.01
CA GLY A 33 -28.60 1.62 2.53
C GLY A 33 -28.56 1.40 1.01
N PRO A 34 -29.50 0.61 0.46
CA PRO A 34 -29.57 0.37 -0.99
C PRO A 34 -29.77 1.62 -1.85
N GLN A 35 -30.27 2.71 -1.25
CA GLN A 35 -30.50 3.99 -1.92
C GLN A 35 -29.42 5.04 -1.62
N THR A 36 -28.39 4.70 -0.84
CA THR A 36 -27.32 5.65 -0.52
C THR A 36 -26.54 5.97 -1.79
N GLU A 37 -26.52 7.26 -2.15
CA GLU A 37 -25.79 7.75 -3.31
C GLU A 37 -24.28 7.53 -3.17
N LEU A 38 -23.63 7.23 -4.29
CA LEU A 38 -22.17 7.20 -4.34
C LEU A 38 -21.61 8.63 -4.36
N ASN A 39 -20.44 8.81 -3.74
CA ASN A 39 -19.71 10.08 -3.75
C ASN A 39 -18.83 10.17 -5.01
N PRO A 40 -19.10 11.09 -5.97
CA PRO A 40 -18.29 11.24 -7.18
C PRO A 40 -16.82 11.57 -6.87
N GLN A 41 -16.57 12.35 -5.82
CA GLN A 41 -15.21 12.65 -5.38
C GLN A 41 -14.47 11.39 -4.96
N ALA A 42 -15.12 10.48 -4.23
CA ALA A 42 -14.52 9.22 -3.80
C ALA A 42 -14.20 8.28 -4.97
N ILE A 43 -14.99 8.33 -6.06
CA ILE A 43 -14.66 7.61 -7.31
C ILE A 43 -13.39 8.20 -7.93
N PHE A 44 -13.24 9.53 -7.96
CA PHE A 44 -12.01 10.17 -8.42
C PHE A 44 -10.82 9.84 -7.53
N ASP A 45 -10.99 9.86 -6.20
CA ASP A 45 -9.96 9.50 -5.24
C ASP A 45 -9.51 8.05 -5.44
N TYR A 46 -10.45 7.12 -5.70
CA TYR A 46 -10.12 5.76 -6.10
C TYR A 46 -9.23 5.71 -7.35
N LEU A 47 -9.56 6.46 -8.40
CA LEU A 47 -8.74 6.48 -9.63
C LEU A 47 -7.37 7.14 -9.40
N TYR A 48 -7.28 8.07 -8.45
CA TYR A 48 -6.06 8.79 -8.11
C TYR A 48 -5.11 7.99 -7.23
N PHE A 49 -5.63 7.37 -6.17
CA PHE A 49 -4.86 6.67 -5.13
C PHE A 49 -4.84 5.15 -5.32
N HIS A 50 -5.77 4.61 -6.11
CA HIS A 50 -6.10 3.17 -6.24
C HIS A 50 -6.78 2.59 -4.98
N PHE A 51 -7.27 3.47 -4.11
CA PHE A 51 -8.10 3.21 -2.93
C PHE A 51 -8.78 4.52 -2.54
N ILE A 52 -9.71 4.50 -1.58
CA ILE A 52 -10.36 5.72 -1.07
C ILE A 52 -9.82 5.97 0.34
N PRO A 53 -8.99 7.00 0.54
CA PRO A 53 -8.38 7.26 1.84
C PRO A 53 -9.40 7.77 2.85
N SER A 54 -9.28 7.34 4.11
CA SER A 54 -10.04 7.95 5.21
C SER A 54 -9.76 9.46 5.31
N PRO A 55 -10.77 10.30 5.63
CA PRO A 55 -12.06 9.93 6.21
C PRO A 55 -13.18 9.60 5.22
N GLU A 56 -12.95 9.72 3.92
CA GLU A 56 -14.00 9.49 2.93
C GLU A 56 -14.31 7.99 2.74
N THR A 57 -15.52 7.69 2.26
CA THR A 57 -15.89 6.38 1.72
C THR A 57 -16.56 6.56 0.36
N ILE A 58 -16.81 5.46 -0.34
CA ILE A 58 -17.53 5.50 -1.63
C ILE A 58 -18.97 6.01 -1.49
N PHE A 59 -19.55 5.97 -0.28
CA PHE A 59 -20.94 6.32 -0.02
C PHE A 59 -21.05 7.74 0.55
N LYS A 60 -21.95 8.56 0.00
CA LYS A 60 -22.23 9.88 0.58
C LYS A 60 -22.81 9.73 1.98
N GLY A 61 -22.32 10.55 2.92
CA GLY A 61 -22.80 10.57 4.31
C GLY A 61 -22.26 9.42 5.19
N VAL A 62 -21.39 8.56 4.66
CA VAL A 62 -20.66 7.55 5.44
C VAL A 62 -19.18 7.90 5.43
N SER A 63 -18.58 8.01 6.61
CA SER A 63 -17.17 8.36 6.77
C SER A 63 -16.42 7.26 7.49
N ARG A 64 -15.14 7.07 7.16
CA ARG A 64 -14.23 6.15 7.84
C ARG A 64 -13.42 6.91 8.89
N VAL A 65 -13.29 6.35 10.09
CA VAL A 65 -12.46 6.94 11.15
C VAL A 65 -10.98 6.80 10.74
N PRO A 66 -10.22 7.91 10.65
CA PRO A 66 -8.80 7.87 10.33
C PRO A 66 -7.97 7.07 11.36
N ALA A 67 -6.85 6.49 10.94
CA ALA A 67 -5.90 5.85 11.86
C ALA A 67 -5.45 6.82 12.97
N ALA A 68 -5.22 6.31 14.18
CA ALA A 68 -4.88 7.10 15.37
C ALA A 68 -5.92 8.17 15.76
N HIS A 69 -7.17 8.06 15.29
CA HIS A 69 -8.28 8.92 15.70
C HIS A 69 -9.33 8.13 16.47
N GLY A 70 -10.21 8.86 17.15
CA GLY A 70 -11.38 8.31 17.79
C GLY A 70 -12.62 9.12 17.48
N LEU A 71 -13.75 8.43 17.39
CA LEU A 71 -15.07 9.03 17.29
C LEU A 71 -15.64 9.25 18.69
N VAL A 72 -15.90 10.51 19.03
CA VAL A 72 -16.45 10.88 20.34
C VAL A 72 -17.87 10.32 20.45
N ALA A 73 -18.18 9.65 21.57
CA ALA A 73 -19.44 8.95 21.71
C ALA A 73 -20.63 9.92 21.72
N GLY A 74 -21.64 9.67 20.87
CA GLY A 74 -22.82 10.52 20.77
C GLY A 74 -22.62 11.81 19.97
N THR A 75 -21.45 12.01 19.35
CA THR A 75 -21.19 13.14 18.45
C THR A 75 -20.54 12.66 17.16
N ALA A 76 -20.73 13.41 16.06
CA ALA A 76 -20.04 13.22 14.79
C ALA A 76 -18.60 13.81 14.80
N GLU A 77 -17.99 13.96 15.97
CA GLU A 77 -16.70 14.62 16.11
C GLU A 77 -15.55 13.60 16.12
N LEU A 78 -14.63 13.76 15.17
CA LEU A 78 -13.37 13.02 15.10
C LEU A 78 -12.28 13.75 15.88
N LYS A 79 -11.59 13.03 16.77
CA LYS A 79 -10.48 13.56 17.55
C LYS A 79 -9.20 12.77 17.28
N PRO A 80 -8.06 13.42 16.95
CA PRO A 80 -6.77 12.75 16.94
C PRO A 80 -6.43 12.28 18.35
N LEU A 81 -6.13 11.00 18.50
CA LEU A 81 -5.74 10.39 19.78
C LEU A 81 -4.24 10.28 19.91
N TRP A 82 -3.54 10.22 18.78
CA TRP A 82 -2.10 10.08 18.73
C TRP A 82 -1.53 10.67 17.44
N ALA A 83 -0.32 11.17 17.54
CA ALA A 83 0.52 11.58 16.43
C ALA A 83 1.97 11.15 16.70
N PRO A 84 2.75 10.86 15.64
CA PRO A 84 4.09 10.31 15.79
C PRO A 84 5.05 11.32 16.41
N ARG A 85 5.72 10.91 17.49
CA ARG A 85 6.79 11.68 18.13
C ARG A 85 8.12 10.94 18.00
N PHE A 86 8.93 11.35 17.03
CA PHE A 86 10.27 10.80 16.83
C PHE A 86 11.24 11.38 17.87
N ALA A 87 11.73 10.53 18.77
CA ALA A 87 12.66 10.91 19.84
C ALA A 87 13.91 10.02 19.80
N PRO A 88 14.83 10.23 18.83
CA PRO A 88 16.03 9.42 18.70
C PRO A 88 16.88 9.42 19.98
N GLN A 89 17.18 8.22 20.49
CA GLN A 89 17.99 8.07 21.70
C GLN A 89 19.47 7.94 21.36
N SER A 90 20.17 9.08 21.31
CA SER A 90 21.63 9.12 21.15
C SER A 90 22.33 8.47 22.34
N GLY A 91 23.27 7.56 22.07
CA GLY A 91 24.13 6.94 23.10
C GLY A 91 23.82 5.47 23.43
N ARG A 92 22.72 4.90 22.92
CA ARG A 92 22.48 3.45 23.02
C ARG A 92 23.35 2.70 22.01
N SER A 93 24.01 1.64 22.46
CA SER A 93 24.84 0.81 21.58
C SER A 93 23.98 0.03 20.58
N PHE A 94 24.56 -0.28 19.41
CA PHE A 94 23.91 -1.13 18.41
C PHE A 94 23.48 -2.48 19.01
N GLU A 95 24.35 -3.11 19.80
CA GLU A 95 24.08 -4.43 20.38
C GLU A 95 22.91 -4.39 21.37
N THR A 96 22.83 -3.34 22.21
CA THR A 96 21.70 -3.13 23.11
C THR A 96 20.39 -2.98 22.35
N LEU A 97 20.38 -2.17 21.28
CA LEU A 97 19.20 -1.97 20.44
C LEU A 97 18.82 -3.25 19.70
N LYS A 98 19.80 -4.02 19.21
CA LYS A 98 19.59 -5.31 18.54
C LYS A 98 18.93 -6.32 19.49
N GLN A 99 19.42 -6.46 20.71
CA GLN A 99 18.86 -7.37 21.71
C GLN A 99 17.42 -7.01 22.07
N GLU A 100 17.14 -5.73 22.29
CA GLU A 100 15.79 -5.25 22.52
C GLU A 100 14.88 -5.54 21.32
N PHE A 101 15.31 -5.19 20.12
CA PHE A 101 14.56 -5.41 18.88
C PHE A 101 14.20 -6.88 18.66
N LEU A 102 15.16 -7.80 18.81
CA LEU A 102 14.92 -9.23 18.66
C LEU A 102 13.96 -9.78 19.72
N ARG A 103 14.06 -9.27 20.95
CA ARG A 103 13.12 -9.62 22.03
C ARG A 103 11.71 -9.14 21.68
N LEU A 104 11.54 -7.87 21.30
CA LEU A 104 10.24 -7.29 20.94
C LEU A 104 9.59 -8.03 19.76
N LEU A 105 10.37 -8.36 18.72
CA LEU A 105 9.89 -9.17 17.61
C LEU A 105 9.42 -10.56 18.06
N ARG A 106 10.21 -11.24 18.89
CA ARG A 106 9.86 -12.56 19.42
C ARG A 106 8.59 -12.51 20.27
N ASP A 107 8.49 -11.55 21.18
CA ASP A 107 7.35 -11.36 22.07
C ASP A 107 6.08 -11.07 21.27
N SER A 108 6.18 -10.22 20.23
CA SER A 108 5.06 -9.88 19.35
C SER A 108 4.61 -11.06 18.48
N VAL A 109 5.55 -11.84 17.92
CA VAL A 109 5.19 -13.08 17.20
C VAL A 109 4.51 -14.06 18.13
N ALA A 110 4.99 -14.22 19.37
CA ALA A 110 4.37 -15.10 20.35
C ALA A 110 2.96 -14.68 20.74
N SER A 111 2.72 -13.38 20.97
CA SER A 111 1.38 -12.87 21.32
C SER A 111 0.40 -12.89 20.15
N SER A 112 0.91 -12.92 18.91
CA SER A 112 0.11 -13.00 17.69
C SER A 112 -0.28 -14.43 17.31
N MET A 113 0.25 -15.46 17.99
CA MET A 113 -0.19 -16.84 17.82
C MET A 113 -1.48 -17.07 18.62
N ASP A 114 -2.50 -17.67 18.01
CA ASP A 114 -3.82 -17.91 18.63
C ASP A 114 -3.99 -19.34 19.19
N GLY A 115 -2.92 -20.14 19.16
CA GLY A 115 -2.94 -21.55 19.55
C GLY A 115 -3.48 -22.50 18.48
N SER A 116 -3.92 -22.00 17.33
CA SER A 116 -4.25 -22.82 16.16
C SER A 116 -2.99 -23.28 15.41
N LEU A 117 -3.16 -23.93 14.26
CA LEU A 117 -2.05 -24.37 13.43
C LEU A 117 -1.19 -23.16 13.02
N ALA A 118 0.07 -23.15 13.48
CA ALA A 118 0.99 -22.05 13.26
C ALA A 118 1.30 -21.88 11.76
N ALA A 119 0.79 -20.80 11.16
CA ALA A 119 0.94 -20.54 9.74
C ALA A 119 1.26 -19.06 9.43
N CYS A 120 2.04 -18.83 8.38
CA CYS A 120 2.36 -17.48 7.91
C CYS A 120 2.43 -17.35 6.40
N PHE A 121 2.26 -16.12 5.92
CA PHE A 121 2.69 -15.75 4.58
C PHE A 121 4.21 -15.81 4.50
N LEU A 122 4.76 -16.46 3.47
CA LEU A 122 6.21 -16.58 3.24
C LEU A 122 6.55 -16.11 1.82
N SER A 123 6.97 -14.86 1.65
CA SER A 123 7.41 -14.35 0.34
C SER A 123 8.89 -14.58 0.06
N GLY A 124 9.68 -15.00 1.06
CA GLY A 124 11.14 -15.01 0.97
C GLY A 124 11.78 -13.63 1.07
N GLY A 125 10.99 -12.58 1.31
CA GLY A 125 11.48 -11.28 1.74
C GLY A 125 12.02 -11.32 3.18
N THR A 126 12.74 -10.28 3.58
CA THR A 126 13.32 -10.17 4.93
C THR A 126 12.23 -10.26 6.01
N ASP A 127 11.08 -9.65 5.79
CA ASP A 127 10.03 -9.56 6.82
C ASP A 127 9.29 -10.88 7.04
N SER A 128 8.73 -11.44 5.98
CA SER A 128 8.02 -12.72 6.04
C SER A 128 8.92 -13.86 6.52
N SER A 129 10.20 -13.87 6.10
CA SER A 129 11.17 -14.85 6.58
C SER A 129 11.49 -14.67 8.06
N THR A 130 11.50 -13.42 8.56
CA THR A 130 11.69 -13.13 9.99
C THR A 130 10.53 -13.67 10.82
N VAL A 131 9.29 -13.42 10.39
CA VAL A 131 8.10 -13.97 11.05
C VAL A 131 8.15 -15.48 11.06
N ALA A 132 8.41 -16.13 9.92
CA ALA A 132 8.48 -17.58 9.82
C ALA A 132 9.54 -18.20 10.76
N GLY A 133 10.74 -17.62 10.80
CA GLY A 133 11.81 -18.07 11.69
C GLY A 133 11.48 -17.91 13.17
N LEU A 134 10.88 -16.77 13.55
CA LEU A 134 10.48 -16.50 14.93
C LEU A 134 9.32 -17.39 15.36
N MET A 135 8.35 -17.65 14.48
CA MET A 135 7.27 -18.60 14.74
C MET A 135 7.83 -19.99 15.01
N ARG A 136 8.84 -20.44 14.25
CA ARG A 136 9.50 -21.73 14.52
C ARG A 136 10.16 -21.75 15.90
N GLN A 137 10.88 -20.68 16.26
CA GLN A 137 11.53 -20.57 17.56
C GLN A 137 10.54 -20.55 18.74
N VAL A 138 9.41 -19.86 18.57
CA VAL A 138 8.40 -19.70 19.63
C VAL A 138 7.52 -20.95 19.76
N SER A 139 7.04 -21.49 18.65
CA SER A 139 6.12 -22.64 18.68
C SER A 139 6.79 -23.93 19.15
N GLY A 140 8.07 -24.13 18.83
CA GLY A 140 8.77 -25.42 19.00
C GLY A 140 8.23 -26.56 18.12
N GLY A 141 7.07 -26.37 17.48
CA GLY A 141 6.34 -27.34 16.66
C GLY A 141 6.38 -27.05 15.16
N GLU A 142 5.60 -27.81 14.40
CA GLU A 142 5.48 -27.60 12.95
C GLU A 142 4.90 -26.21 12.64
N VAL A 143 5.54 -25.49 11.73
CA VAL A 143 5.09 -24.19 11.22
C VAL A 143 4.87 -24.33 9.72
N HIS A 144 3.77 -23.78 9.21
CA HIS A 144 3.41 -23.79 7.81
C HIS A 144 3.68 -22.44 7.15
N GLY A 145 4.44 -22.43 6.07
CA GLY A 145 4.68 -21.24 5.26
C GLY A 145 3.96 -21.35 3.92
N PHE A 146 3.21 -20.33 3.53
CA PHE A 146 2.46 -20.30 2.27
C PHE A 146 3.03 -19.24 1.34
N SER A 147 3.31 -19.61 0.10
CA SER A 147 3.97 -18.76 -0.90
C SER A 147 3.26 -18.80 -2.24
N ILE A 148 3.34 -17.67 -2.94
CA ILE A 148 2.74 -17.50 -4.26
C ILE A 148 3.80 -17.14 -5.26
N GLY A 149 3.77 -17.81 -6.41
CA GLY A 149 4.59 -17.53 -7.57
C GLY A 149 3.73 -17.21 -8.79
N PHE A 150 4.40 -16.77 -9.85
CA PHE A 150 3.79 -16.53 -11.15
C PHE A 150 4.66 -17.14 -12.24
N GLU A 151 4.06 -17.77 -13.23
CA GLU A 151 4.77 -18.20 -14.45
C GLU A 151 4.97 -16.99 -15.38
N ALA A 152 5.76 -16.02 -14.92
CA ALA A 152 6.10 -14.80 -15.66
C ALA A 152 7.53 -14.37 -15.34
N GLU A 153 8.31 -14.10 -16.38
CA GLU A 153 9.72 -13.70 -16.23
C GLU A 153 9.86 -12.44 -15.39
N GLY A 154 10.69 -12.50 -14.35
CA GLY A 154 10.96 -11.38 -13.45
C GLY A 154 9.95 -11.17 -12.32
N TYR A 155 8.90 -12.00 -12.21
CA TYR A 155 7.87 -11.88 -11.16
C TYR A 155 7.94 -12.97 -10.08
N ASP A 156 8.69 -14.06 -10.30
CA ASP A 156 8.75 -15.19 -9.36
C ASP A 156 9.85 -15.01 -8.29
N GLU A 157 9.43 -14.97 -7.02
CA GLU A 157 10.33 -14.91 -5.86
C GLU A 157 10.45 -16.25 -5.10
N MET A 158 9.84 -17.32 -5.61
CA MET A 158 9.69 -18.60 -4.91
C MET A 158 11.02 -19.20 -4.43
N ALA A 159 12.12 -18.97 -5.14
CA ALA A 159 13.45 -19.44 -4.75
C ALA A 159 13.88 -18.94 -3.35
N TYR A 160 13.54 -17.70 -3.00
CA TYR A 160 13.85 -17.13 -1.68
C TYR A 160 12.92 -17.68 -0.59
N ALA A 161 11.65 -17.92 -0.92
CA ALA A 161 10.72 -18.56 0.01
C ALA A 161 11.18 -19.99 0.35
N ARG A 162 11.58 -20.77 -0.66
CA ARG A 162 12.19 -22.10 -0.50
C ARG A 162 13.45 -22.06 0.36
N LEU A 163 14.29 -21.03 0.18
CA LEU A 163 15.50 -20.84 0.98
C LEU A 163 15.15 -20.60 2.45
N ALA A 164 14.23 -19.67 2.74
CA ALA A 164 13.77 -19.39 4.10
C ALA A 164 13.14 -20.63 4.75
N ALA A 165 12.30 -21.35 4.01
CA ALA A 165 11.64 -22.55 4.50
C ALA A 165 12.64 -23.65 4.88
N ARG A 166 13.65 -23.90 4.04
CA ARG A 166 14.73 -24.86 4.37
C ARG A 166 15.55 -24.41 5.57
N HIS A 167 15.91 -23.12 5.63
CA HIS A 167 16.73 -22.57 6.70
C HIS A 167 16.06 -22.71 8.07
N PHE A 168 14.75 -22.47 8.15
CA PHE A 168 14.00 -22.54 9.40
C PHE A 168 13.28 -23.89 9.63
N GLY A 169 13.31 -24.81 8.67
CA GLY A 169 12.56 -26.06 8.77
C GLY A 169 11.04 -25.84 8.83
N VAL A 170 10.54 -24.92 8.02
CA VAL A 170 9.10 -24.60 7.88
C VAL A 170 8.51 -25.50 6.79
N ARG A 171 7.33 -26.08 7.06
CA ARG A 171 6.59 -26.84 6.06
C ARG A 171 6.03 -25.89 5.00
N HIS A 172 6.60 -25.95 3.82
CA HIS A 172 6.36 -24.99 2.76
C HIS A 172 5.28 -25.46 1.79
N HIS A 173 4.32 -24.59 1.51
CA HIS A 173 3.24 -24.78 0.53
C HIS A 173 3.36 -23.71 -0.54
N GLU A 174 3.42 -24.14 -1.79
CA GLU A 174 3.63 -23.26 -2.94
C GLU A 174 2.42 -23.33 -3.87
N TYR A 175 2.02 -22.17 -4.40
CA TYR A 175 0.99 -22.10 -5.43
C TYR A 175 1.38 -21.09 -6.50
N TYR A 176 1.23 -21.47 -7.76
CA TYR A 176 1.46 -20.58 -8.90
C TYR A 176 0.12 -20.05 -9.39
N VAL A 177 -0.10 -18.74 -9.21
CA VAL A 177 -1.34 -18.09 -9.66
C VAL A 177 -1.33 -17.98 -11.19
N THR A 178 -2.48 -18.26 -11.78
CA THR A 178 -2.69 -18.28 -13.23
C THR A 178 -3.62 -17.15 -13.69
N PRO A 179 -3.61 -16.75 -14.98
CA PRO A 179 -4.63 -15.85 -15.52
C PRO A 179 -6.06 -16.38 -15.33
N GLY A 180 -6.25 -17.71 -15.34
CA GLY A 180 -7.54 -18.34 -15.12
C GLY A 180 -8.05 -18.18 -13.68
N ASP A 181 -7.13 -18.18 -12.70
CA ASP A 181 -7.44 -17.84 -11.31
C ASP A 181 -8.04 -16.43 -11.21
N LEU A 182 -7.45 -15.46 -11.91
CA LEU A 182 -7.94 -14.08 -11.92
C LEU A 182 -9.34 -13.99 -12.52
N VAL A 183 -9.58 -14.63 -13.67
CA VAL A 183 -10.90 -14.63 -14.32
C VAL A 183 -11.98 -15.15 -13.38
N ARG A 184 -11.68 -16.18 -12.58
CA ARG A 184 -12.63 -16.74 -11.60
C ARG A 184 -12.89 -15.79 -10.43
N SER A 185 -11.87 -15.11 -9.92
CA SER A 185 -11.94 -14.47 -8.60
C SER A 185 -12.09 -12.96 -8.62
N ILE A 186 -11.85 -12.29 -9.75
CA ILE A 186 -12.01 -10.82 -9.85
C ILE A 186 -13.43 -10.38 -9.43
N PRO A 187 -14.52 -10.97 -9.97
CA PRO A 187 -15.87 -10.55 -9.60
C PRO A 187 -16.17 -10.75 -8.11
N ASP A 188 -15.80 -11.92 -7.56
CA ASP A 188 -16.04 -12.25 -6.14
C ASP A 188 -15.25 -11.34 -5.20
N MET A 189 -13.97 -11.08 -5.52
CA MET A 189 -13.13 -10.16 -4.77
C MET A 189 -13.73 -8.76 -4.77
N ALA A 190 -14.10 -8.23 -5.94
CA ALA A 190 -14.72 -6.92 -6.06
C ALA A 190 -16.03 -6.84 -5.25
N ALA A 191 -16.87 -7.87 -5.30
CA ALA A 191 -18.13 -7.93 -4.55
C ALA A 191 -17.94 -8.04 -3.02
N SER A 192 -16.84 -8.63 -2.55
CA SER A 192 -16.56 -8.78 -1.12
C SER A 192 -16.11 -7.50 -0.42
N LEU A 193 -15.60 -6.52 -1.18
CA LEU A 193 -15.09 -5.26 -0.64
C LEU A 193 -16.23 -4.29 -0.33
N ASP A 194 -16.08 -3.48 0.72
CA ASP A 194 -17.08 -2.48 1.10
C ASP A 194 -17.04 -1.22 0.21
N GLN A 195 -15.97 -1.06 -0.57
CA GLN A 195 -15.74 0.02 -1.52
C GLN A 195 -14.71 -0.45 -2.59
N PRO A 196 -14.58 0.21 -3.75
CA PRO A 196 -13.62 -0.23 -4.76
C PRO A 196 -12.18 -0.14 -4.23
N PHE A 197 -11.36 -1.13 -4.61
CA PHE A 197 -9.97 -1.27 -4.15
C PHE A 197 -9.06 -1.74 -5.29
N GLY A 198 -7.91 -1.09 -5.45
CA GLY A 198 -7.08 -1.18 -6.64
C GLY A 198 -5.70 -1.82 -6.44
N ASN A 199 -5.29 -2.16 -5.21
CA ASN A 199 -4.03 -2.87 -4.99
C ASN A 199 -4.11 -4.29 -5.58
N SER A 200 -3.42 -4.52 -6.70
CA SER A 200 -3.49 -5.76 -7.47
C SER A 200 -2.95 -6.99 -6.75
N SER A 201 -2.12 -6.81 -5.71
CA SER A 201 -1.60 -7.89 -4.87
C SER A 201 -2.68 -8.52 -3.97
N VAL A 202 -3.92 -8.00 -3.96
CA VAL A 202 -5.05 -8.59 -3.21
C VAL A 202 -5.41 -10.00 -3.69
N LEU A 203 -5.35 -10.27 -5.00
CA LEU A 203 -5.69 -11.60 -5.53
C LEU A 203 -4.61 -12.65 -5.22
N PRO A 204 -3.32 -12.40 -5.47
CA PRO A 204 -2.30 -13.35 -5.01
C PRO A 204 -2.35 -13.58 -3.49
N ALA A 205 -2.58 -12.53 -2.69
CA ALA A 205 -2.77 -12.69 -1.24
C ALA A 205 -3.99 -13.58 -0.92
N TYR A 206 -5.10 -13.42 -1.65
CA TYR A 206 -6.29 -14.26 -1.52
C TYR A 206 -5.98 -15.73 -1.85
N TYR A 207 -5.29 -16.00 -2.95
CA TYR A 207 -4.90 -17.37 -3.31
C TYR A 207 -3.96 -18.00 -2.27
N CYS A 208 -3.07 -17.21 -1.66
CA CYS A 208 -2.23 -17.68 -0.55
C CYS A 208 -3.07 -18.07 0.66
N ALA A 209 -3.98 -17.18 1.06
CA ALA A 209 -4.92 -17.42 2.14
C ALA A 209 -5.83 -18.63 1.85
N LEU A 210 -6.28 -18.80 0.61
CA LEU A 210 -7.10 -19.94 0.19
C LEU A 210 -6.33 -21.27 0.29
N GLN A 211 -5.05 -21.31 -0.09
CA GLN A 211 -4.24 -22.52 0.11
C GLN A 211 -4.04 -22.82 1.60
N ALA A 212 -3.84 -21.80 2.44
CA ALA A 212 -3.79 -21.98 3.88
C ALA A 212 -5.10 -22.54 4.42
N LYS A 213 -6.24 -21.99 3.99
CA LYS A 213 -7.57 -22.50 4.35
C LYS A 213 -7.75 -23.96 3.97
N ASN A 214 -7.36 -24.34 2.74
CA ASN A 214 -7.43 -25.71 2.25
C ASN A 214 -6.53 -26.67 3.03
N ALA A 215 -5.43 -26.16 3.62
CA ALA A 215 -4.55 -26.91 4.50
C ALA A 215 -5.04 -26.99 5.96
N GLY A 216 -6.24 -26.48 6.27
CA GLY A 216 -6.84 -26.51 7.61
C GLY A 216 -6.40 -25.38 8.55
N VAL A 217 -5.76 -24.34 8.01
CA VAL A 217 -5.39 -23.13 8.79
C VAL A 217 -6.64 -22.27 9.06
N SER A 218 -6.67 -21.59 10.21
CA SER A 218 -7.70 -20.59 10.57
C SER A 218 -7.14 -19.18 10.79
N HIS A 219 -5.82 -19.08 11.02
CA HIS A 219 -5.13 -17.83 11.34
C HIS A 219 -3.77 -17.76 10.66
N LEU A 220 -3.44 -16.61 10.06
CA LEU A 220 -2.16 -16.35 9.41
C LEU A 220 -1.42 -15.19 10.07
N LEU A 221 -0.10 -15.31 10.22
CA LEU A 221 0.75 -14.16 10.49
C LEU A 221 1.32 -13.58 9.19
N ALA A 222 1.23 -12.26 9.06
CA ALA A 222 1.76 -11.49 7.94
C ALA A 222 3.02 -10.71 8.32
N GLY A 223 3.85 -10.37 7.32
CA GLY A 223 5.14 -9.70 7.53
C GLY A 223 5.09 -8.16 7.42
N ASP A 224 3.93 -7.57 7.17
CA ASP A 224 3.79 -6.13 6.91
C ASP A 224 4.22 -5.30 8.12
N GLY A 225 4.85 -4.13 7.87
CA GLY A 225 5.32 -3.20 8.89
C GLY A 225 6.83 -3.06 9.01
N GLY A 226 7.57 -4.07 8.57
CA GLY A 226 9.02 -4.00 8.60
C GLY A 226 9.56 -2.82 7.76
N ASP A 227 9.08 -2.68 6.52
CA ASP A 227 9.54 -1.63 5.62
C ASP A 227 9.15 -0.24 6.11
N GLU A 228 7.93 -0.12 6.62
CA GLU A 228 7.31 1.14 7.01
C GLU A 228 7.88 1.67 8.32
N LEU A 229 8.19 0.80 9.29
CA LEU A 229 8.79 1.22 10.56
C LEU A 229 10.30 1.48 10.46
N PHE A 230 11.00 0.75 9.58
CA PHE A 230 12.47 0.73 9.55
C PHE A 230 13.11 1.31 8.28
N GLY A 231 12.35 1.88 7.34
CA GLY A 231 12.92 2.61 6.19
C GLY A 231 13.23 1.75 4.95
N GLY A 232 12.25 0.94 4.53
CA GLY A 232 12.35 -0.09 3.49
C GLY A 232 12.02 0.28 2.06
N ASN A 233 11.41 1.44 1.85
CA ASN A 233 11.04 1.86 0.52
C ASN A 233 12.19 2.63 -0.15
N ALA A 234 12.54 2.25 -1.38
CA ALA A 234 13.56 2.94 -2.17
C ALA A 234 13.28 4.44 -2.36
N ARG A 235 12.00 4.86 -2.25
CA ARG A 235 11.62 6.27 -2.26
C ARG A 235 12.32 7.07 -1.15
N TYR A 236 12.59 6.50 0.02
CA TYR A 236 13.29 7.20 1.10
C TYR A 236 14.72 7.57 0.72
N ALA A 237 15.45 6.64 0.11
CA ALA A 237 16.78 6.91 -0.41
C ALA A 237 16.73 8.00 -1.49
N LYS A 238 15.75 7.91 -2.41
CA LYS A 238 15.54 8.93 -3.45
C LYS A 238 15.25 10.31 -2.87
N GLN A 239 14.39 10.41 -1.84
CA GLN A 239 14.09 11.67 -1.16
C GLN A 239 15.28 12.23 -0.38
N LYS A 240 16.08 11.36 0.26
CA LYS A 240 17.34 11.79 0.91
C LYS A 240 18.31 12.42 -0.09
N VAL A 241 18.35 11.92 -1.33
CA VAL A 241 19.13 12.56 -2.41
C VAL A 241 18.53 13.93 -2.75
N PHE A 242 17.22 14.03 -3.00
CA PHE A 242 16.57 15.32 -3.28
C PHE A 242 16.76 16.36 -2.17
N GLY A 243 16.80 15.95 -0.90
CA GLY A 243 17.07 16.83 0.24
C GLY A 243 18.44 17.53 0.16
N TYR A 244 19.42 17.01 -0.59
CA TYR A 244 20.68 17.74 -0.83
C TYR A 244 20.46 19.01 -1.66
N TYR A 245 19.49 19.02 -2.58
CA TYR A 245 19.13 20.22 -3.33
C TYR A 245 18.57 21.29 -2.39
N GLU A 246 17.63 20.92 -1.52
CA GLU A 246 16.96 21.85 -0.61
C GLU A 246 17.91 22.51 0.39
N ARG A 247 19.00 21.82 0.77
CA ARG A 247 20.06 22.35 1.65
C ARG A 247 20.93 23.41 0.99
N LEU A 248 20.90 23.57 -0.33
CA LEU A 248 21.67 24.60 -1.02
C LEU A 248 21.03 25.99 -0.80
N PRO A 249 21.83 27.04 -0.55
CA PRO A 249 21.32 28.40 -0.44
C PRO A 249 20.47 28.80 -1.65
N ALA A 250 19.35 29.49 -1.41
CA ALA A 250 18.43 29.90 -2.48
C ALA A 250 19.13 30.62 -3.65
N PRO A 251 20.12 31.52 -3.45
CA PRO A 251 20.82 32.15 -4.57
C PRO A 251 21.55 31.15 -5.47
N LEU A 252 22.20 30.13 -4.90
CA LEU A 252 22.91 29.10 -5.67
C LEU A 252 21.95 28.22 -6.47
N ARG A 253 20.80 27.88 -5.88
CA ARG A 253 19.74 27.15 -6.58
C ARG A 253 19.18 27.95 -7.75
N GLN A 254 18.70 29.16 -7.47
CA GLN A 254 17.90 29.96 -8.40
C GLN A 254 18.73 30.68 -9.47
N HIS A 255 19.98 31.04 -9.17
CA HIS A 255 20.79 31.87 -10.08
C HIS A 255 21.96 31.12 -10.73
N VAL A 256 22.27 29.90 -10.28
CA VAL A 256 23.36 29.10 -10.84
C VAL A 256 22.85 27.77 -11.37
N LEU A 257 22.25 26.94 -10.51
CA LEU A 257 21.85 25.59 -10.89
C LEU A 257 20.65 25.56 -11.83
N GLU A 258 19.58 26.30 -11.52
CA GLU A 258 18.36 26.36 -12.34
C GLU A 258 18.64 26.93 -13.75
N PRO A 259 19.32 28.09 -13.92
CA PRO A 259 19.60 28.63 -15.24
C PRO A 259 20.53 27.76 -16.09
N LEU A 260 21.52 27.11 -15.45
CA LEU A 260 22.49 26.25 -16.15
C LEU A 260 21.87 24.94 -16.63
N LEU A 261 21.00 24.31 -15.82
CA LEU A 261 20.52 22.95 -16.05
C LEU A 261 19.08 22.87 -16.55
N VAL A 262 18.21 23.78 -16.15
CA VAL A 262 16.77 23.74 -16.47
C VAL A 262 16.43 24.66 -17.64
N ASP A 263 16.90 25.91 -17.59
CA ASP A 263 16.49 26.98 -18.52
C ASP A 263 17.41 27.10 -19.76
N SER A 264 18.57 26.46 -19.73
CA SER A 264 19.53 26.44 -20.84
C SER A 264 19.29 25.26 -21.81
N PRO A 265 19.53 25.44 -23.13
CA PRO A 265 19.55 24.33 -24.09
C PRO A 265 20.60 23.26 -23.75
N LEU A 266 21.61 23.57 -22.93
CA LEU A 266 22.58 22.61 -22.39
C LEU A 266 21.91 21.48 -21.59
N GLY A 267 20.76 21.74 -20.95
CA GLY A 267 19.97 20.73 -20.24
C GLY A 267 19.44 19.59 -21.13
N ARG A 268 19.53 19.71 -22.46
CA ARG A 268 19.17 18.65 -23.43
C ARG A 268 20.28 17.61 -23.61
N LEU A 269 21.51 17.89 -23.17
CA LEU A 269 22.62 16.93 -23.25
C LEU A 269 22.36 15.72 -22.32
N PRO A 270 22.75 14.48 -22.68
CA PRO A 270 22.34 13.27 -21.96
C PRO A 270 22.66 13.25 -20.46
N LEU A 271 23.82 13.78 -20.06
CA LEU A 271 24.24 13.89 -18.66
C LEU A 271 23.49 15.01 -17.91
N LEU A 272 23.25 16.14 -18.58
CA LEU A 272 22.55 17.30 -18.01
C LEU A 272 21.03 17.09 -17.96
N ARG A 273 20.47 16.21 -18.81
CA ARG A 273 19.06 15.79 -18.78
C ARG A 273 18.69 15.13 -17.45
N LYS A 274 19.59 14.33 -16.88
CA LYS A 274 19.40 13.74 -15.53
C LYS A 274 19.43 14.82 -14.45
N GLY A 275 20.34 15.79 -14.54
CA GLY A 275 20.41 16.94 -13.64
C GLY A 275 19.17 17.83 -13.72
N LYS A 276 18.67 18.10 -14.92
CA LYS A 276 17.42 18.82 -15.18
C LYS A 276 16.22 18.13 -14.53
N SER A 277 16.03 16.84 -14.84
CA SER A 277 14.93 16.05 -14.27
C SER A 277 15.02 15.95 -12.74
N TYR A 278 16.23 15.91 -12.20
CA TYR A 278 16.46 15.96 -10.76
C TYR A 278 16.00 17.30 -10.15
N ILE A 279 16.39 18.43 -10.74
CA ILE A 279 16.01 19.76 -10.25
C ILE A 279 14.50 19.99 -10.40
N GLU A 280 13.91 19.62 -11.54
CA GLU A 280 12.46 19.70 -11.74
C GLU A 280 11.70 18.93 -10.66
N GLN A 281 12.16 17.73 -10.28
CA GLN A 281 11.58 16.97 -9.18
C GLN A 281 11.83 17.63 -7.81
N ALA A 282 13.05 18.09 -7.56
CA ALA A 282 13.43 18.70 -6.28
C ALA A 282 12.70 20.02 -6.00
N ARG A 283 12.27 20.75 -7.05
CA ARG A 283 11.48 21.98 -6.93
C ARG A 283 10.05 21.75 -6.43
N VAL A 284 9.49 20.57 -6.67
CA VAL A 284 8.15 20.23 -6.18
C VAL A 284 8.25 19.87 -4.69
N PRO A 285 7.51 20.54 -3.78
CA PRO A 285 7.53 20.20 -2.37
C PRO A 285 6.90 18.83 -2.11
N MET A 286 7.28 18.20 -1.00
CA MET A 286 6.56 17.05 -0.48
C MET A 286 5.23 17.50 0.13
N PRO A 287 4.14 16.72 -0.03
CA PRO A 287 4.07 15.39 -0.63
C PRO A 287 3.84 15.39 -2.15
N GLY A 288 3.58 16.55 -2.78
CA GLY A 288 3.27 16.66 -4.21
C GLY A 288 4.33 16.06 -5.15
N ARG A 289 5.60 16.03 -4.74
CA ARG A 289 6.69 15.36 -5.48
C ARG A 289 6.42 13.87 -5.72
N LEU A 290 5.71 13.19 -4.81
CA LEU A 290 5.32 11.78 -4.96
C LEU A 290 4.36 11.58 -6.14
N GLN A 291 3.61 12.62 -6.52
CA GLN A 291 2.56 12.57 -7.53
C GLN A 291 3.05 12.87 -8.95
N MET A 292 4.33 13.18 -9.13
CA MET A 292 4.91 13.44 -10.45
C MET A 292 4.84 12.25 -11.42
N TYR A 293 4.65 11.04 -10.88
CA TYR A 293 4.46 9.82 -11.65
C TYR A 293 3.07 9.20 -11.44
N ASN A 294 2.13 9.94 -10.86
CA ASN A 294 0.74 9.47 -10.68
C ASN A 294 0.15 9.12 -12.05
N LEU A 295 -0.37 7.90 -12.17
CA LEU A 295 -0.79 7.31 -13.45
C LEU A 295 -1.88 8.14 -14.13
N LEU A 296 -2.93 8.52 -13.39
CA LEU A 296 -4.04 9.32 -13.89
C LEU A 296 -3.56 10.70 -14.37
N LEU A 297 -2.73 11.38 -13.59
CA LEU A 297 -2.17 12.68 -13.96
C LEU A 297 -1.27 12.61 -15.20
N ARG A 298 -0.48 11.54 -15.34
CA ARG A 298 0.41 11.34 -16.50
C ARG A 298 -0.33 11.01 -17.79
N LEU A 299 -1.50 10.39 -17.68
CA LEU A 299 -2.38 10.10 -18.81
C LEU A 299 -3.17 11.34 -19.28
N GLY A 300 -3.39 12.29 -18.37
CA GLY A 300 -4.21 13.49 -18.56
C GLY A 300 -5.63 13.26 -18.04
N VAL A 301 -6.02 13.95 -16.97
CA VAL A 301 -7.31 13.74 -16.30
C VAL A 301 -8.48 14.02 -17.23
N ASP A 302 -8.41 15.11 -17.99
CA ASP A 302 -9.35 15.54 -19.04
C ASP A 302 -9.43 14.56 -20.22
N ARG A 303 -8.36 13.82 -20.46
CA ARG A 303 -8.32 12.79 -21.49
C ARG A 303 -8.93 11.48 -21.00
N VAL A 304 -8.76 11.13 -19.74
CA VAL A 304 -9.30 9.88 -19.16
C VAL A 304 -10.79 10.03 -18.82
N LEU A 305 -11.17 11.11 -18.14
CA LEU A 305 -12.51 11.32 -17.58
C LEU A 305 -13.38 12.20 -18.48
N THR A 306 -14.68 11.95 -18.49
CA THR A 306 -15.62 12.78 -19.26
C THR A 306 -15.80 14.17 -18.65
N PRO A 307 -16.15 15.20 -19.45
CA PRO A 307 -16.47 16.53 -18.93
C PRO A 307 -17.59 16.53 -17.89
N ASP A 308 -18.62 15.69 -18.07
CA ASP A 308 -19.77 15.60 -17.17
C ASP A 308 -19.38 15.07 -15.79
N PHE A 309 -18.46 14.10 -15.73
CA PHE A 309 -17.94 13.61 -14.44
C PHE A 309 -16.99 14.63 -13.81
N LEU A 310 -16.13 15.28 -14.61
CA LEU A 310 -15.22 16.32 -14.13
C LEU A 310 -15.95 17.50 -13.48
N ALA A 311 -17.15 17.82 -13.96
CA ALA A 311 -17.98 18.88 -13.38
C ALA A 311 -18.49 18.56 -11.95
N GLN A 312 -18.40 17.29 -11.51
CA GLN A 312 -18.90 16.82 -10.21
C GLN A 312 -17.80 16.70 -9.14
N ILE A 313 -16.54 16.96 -9.48
CA ILE A 313 -15.39 16.69 -8.61
C ILE A 313 -14.44 17.89 -8.48
N ASP A 314 -13.58 17.83 -7.47
CA ASP A 314 -12.43 18.71 -7.32
C ASP A 314 -11.13 17.93 -7.53
N THR A 315 -10.47 18.17 -8.67
CA THR A 315 -9.22 17.51 -9.02
C THR A 315 -8.04 17.85 -8.10
N ALA A 316 -8.13 18.92 -7.31
CA ALA A 316 -7.11 19.32 -6.35
C ALA A 316 -7.33 18.72 -4.94
N ALA A 317 -8.51 18.12 -4.68
CA ALA A 317 -8.82 17.54 -3.38
C ALA A 317 -7.83 16.43 -2.93
N PRO A 318 -7.39 15.49 -3.80
CA PRO A 318 -6.40 14.49 -3.41
C PRO A 318 -5.10 15.10 -2.88
N LEU A 319 -4.59 16.14 -3.55
CA LEU A 319 -3.33 16.78 -3.15
C LEU A 319 -3.48 17.49 -1.80
N ARG A 320 -4.58 18.21 -1.58
CA ARG A 320 -4.86 18.84 -0.28
C ARG A 320 -4.95 17.82 0.85
N HIS A 321 -5.65 16.71 0.62
CA HIS A 321 -5.73 15.62 1.59
C HIS A 321 -4.34 15.03 1.89
N GLN A 322 -3.48 14.89 0.89
CA GLN A 322 -2.09 14.48 1.12
C GLN A 322 -1.29 15.51 1.93
N GLU A 323 -1.45 16.80 1.64
CA GLU A 323 -0.80 17.89 2.36
C GLU A 323 -1.21 17.94 3.84
N GLU A 324 -2.49 17.69 4.14
CA GLU A 324 -3.01 17.58 5.51
C GLU A 324 -2.37 16.40 6.27
N VAL A 325 -2.33 15.22 5.66
CA VAL A 325 -1.67 14.04 6.27
C VAL A 325 -0.16 14.28 6.42
N TRP A 326 0.47 14.94 5.45
CA TRP A 326 1.88 15.32 5.54
C TRP A 326 2.12 16.31 6.68
N ALA A 327 1.22 17.26 6.93
CA ALA A 327 1.28 18.17 8.07
C ALA A 327 1.10 17.42 9.41
N TRP A 328 0.12 16.52 9.50
CA TRP A 328 -0.10 15.66 10.67
C TRP A 328 1.14 14.83 11.04
N ALA A 329 1.85 14.28 10.04
CA ALA A 329 3.04 13.44 10.25
C ALA A 329 4.20 14.13 11.01
N ALA A 330 4.14 15.46 11.19
CA ALA A 330 5.10 16.23 11.97
C ALA A 330 4.43 17.24 12.94
N SER A 331 3.17 17.00 13.34
CA SER A 331 2.40 17.96 14.13
C SER A 331 2.89 18.14 15.58
N GLU A 332 3.41 17.08 16.19
CA GLU A 332 3.87 17.10 17.59
C GLU A 332 5.29 17.64 17.74
N GLN A 333 6.14 17.40 16.74
CA GLN A 333 7.55 17.76 16.79
C GLN A 333 8.16 17.83 15.39
N THR A 334 9.07 18.77 15.19
CA THR A 334 9.95 18.78 14.02
C THR A 334 10.76 17.50 13.98
N CYS A 335 10.60 16.74 12.90
CA CYS A 335 11.40 15.55 12.60
C CYS A 335 12.08 15.69 11.24
N SER A 336 12.96 14.75 10.90
CA SER A 336 13.58 14.71 9.58
C SER A 336 12.58 14.33 8.49
N ASP A 337 12.88 14.70 7.24
CA ASP A 337 12.05 14.31 6.08
C ASP A 337 11.90 12.79 5.95
N LEU A 338 12.91 12.02 6.39
CA LEU A 338 12.85 10.57 6.44
C LEU A 338 11.72 10.12 7.37
N ASN A 339 11.77 10.53 8.63
CA ASN A 339 10.77 10.13 9.64
C ASN A 339 9.37 10.64 9.28
N ARG A 340 9.26 11.86 8.75
CA ARG A 340 8.00 12.39 8.23
C ARG A 340 7.46 11.54 7.08
N SER A 341 8.33 11.08 6.17
CA SER A 341 7.95 10.18 5.08
C SER A 341 7.49 8.81 5.58
N LEU A 342 8.11 8.27 6.65
CA LEU A 342 7.66 7.02 7.27
C LEU A 342 6.25 7.19 7.86
N ALA A 343 6.04 8.22 8.67
CA ALA A 343 4.74 8.52 9.26
C ALA A 343 3.64 8.77 8.20
N TYR A 344 3.99 9.45 7.11
CA TYR A 344 3.09 9.60 5.96
C TYR A 344 2.72 8.25 5.32
N ASP A 345 3.70 7.36 5.16
CA ASP A 345 3.47 6.03 4.59
C ASP A 345 2.71 5.09 5.53
N TRP A 346 2.79 5.28 6.86
CA TRP A 346 1.96 4.56 7.84
C TRP A 346 0.48 4.81 7.59
N ARG A 347 0.13 6.02 7.14
CA ARG A 347 -1.23 6.33 6.69
C ARG A 347 -1.50 5.71 5.32
N TYR A 348 -0.83 6.17 4.26
CA TYR A 348 -1.22 5.83 2.90
C TYR A 348 -0.81 4.44 2.41
N THR A 349 0.45 4.06 2.65
CA THR A 349 0.95 2.77 2.15
C THR A 349 0.41 1.63 3.00
N LEU A 350 0.49 1.78 4.32
CA LEU A 350 0.13 0.73 5.25
C LEU A 350 -1.37 0.69 5.53
N GLY A 351 -1.93 1.75 6.13
CA GLY A 351 -3.30 1.77 6.62
C GLY A 351 -4.38 1.79 5.53
N GLU A 352 -4.14 2.51 4.43
CA GLU A 352 -5.12 2.63 3.34
C GLU A 352 -4.95 1.59 2.21
N SER A 353 -3.82 0.88 2.14
CA SER A 353 -3.52 -0.06 1.04
C SER A 353 -3.06 -1.44 1.51
N ASP A 354 -1.88 -1.58 2.11
CA ASP A 354 -1.29 -2.91 2.35
C ASP A 354 -2.06 -3.74 3.39
N LEU A 355 -2.51 -3.13 4.48
CA LEU A 355 -3.31 -3.84 5.49
C LEU A 355 -4.71 -4.19 4.95
N PRO A 356 -5.48 -3.27 4.32
CA PRO A 356 -6.72 -3.62 3.65
C PRO A 356 -6.58 -4.76 2.63
N LYS A 357 -5.50 -4.78 1.83
CA LYS A 357 -5.19 -5.87 0.90
C LYS A 357 -5.12 -7.22 1.62
N VAL A 358 -4.31 -7.34 2.68
CA VAL A 358 -4.16 -8.62 3.40
C VAL A 358 -5.46 -9.02 4.10
N ARG A 359 -6.19 -8.06 4.70
CA ARG A 359 -7.48 -8.33 5.36
C ARG A 359 -8.53 -8.81 4.38
N ALA A 360 -8.76 -8.08 3.28
CA ALA A 360 -9.76 -8.47 2.28
C ALA A 360 -9.47 -9.86 1.70
N ALA A 361 -8.20 -10.15 1.42
CA ALA A 361 -7.76 -11.47 0.96
C ALA A 361 -8.05 -12.59 1.97
N THR A 362 -7.74 -12.37 3.25
CA THR A 362 -7.95 -13.39 4.30
C THR A 362 -9.41 -13.55 4.69
N GLU A 363 -10.17 -12.45 4.76
CA GLU A 363 -11.60 -12.46 5.00
C GLU A 363 -12.35 -13.23 3.90
N LEU A 364 -12.04 -13.00 2.62
CA LEU A 364 -12.66 -13.75 1.52
C LEU A 364 -12.32 -15.24 1.56
N ALA A 365 -11.10 -15.60 1.99
CA ALA A 365 -10.71 -17.00 2.21
C ALA A 365 -11.28 -17.61 3.50
N GLY A 366 -11.97 -16.83 4.34
CA GLY A 366 -12.51 -17.29 5.63
C GLY A 366 -11.43 -17.56 6.68
N LEU A 367 -10.39 -16.72 6.72
CA LEU A 367 -9.28 -16.74 7.67
C LEU A 367 -9.18 -15.42 8.44
N SER A 368 -8.54 -15.47 9.60
CA SER A 368 -8.09 -14.30 10.33
C SER A 368 -6.59 -14.05 10.10
N VAL A 369 -6.12 -12.82 10.35
CA VAL A 369 -4.73 -12.42 10.16
C VAL A 369 -4.22 -11.52 11.28
N ALA A 370 -2.94 -11.66 11.63
CA ALA A 370 -2.22 -10.77 12.55
C ALA A 370 -0.94 -10.20 11.91
N PHE A 371 -0.51 -9.03 12.41
CA PHE A 371 0.63 -8.26 11.91
C PHE A 371 1.66 -8.02 13.03
N PRO A 372 2.46 -9.03 13.41
CA PRO A 372 3.34 -8.94 14.57
C PRO A 372 4.37 -7.80 14.47
N MET A 373 4.81 -7.41 13.28
CA MET A 373 5.76 -6.31 13.14
C MET A 373 5.16 -4.93 13.46
N LEU A 374 3.83 -4.83 13.54
CA LEU A 374 3.09 -3.59 13.82
C LEU A 374 2.62 -3.48 15.28
N SER A 375 3.17 -4.29 16.19
CA SER A 375 2.91 -4.11 17.62
C SER A 375 3.29 -2.70 18.10
N GLU A 376 2.55 -2.21 19.11
CA GLU A 376 2.82 -0.92 19.73
C GLU A 376 4.27 -0.81 20.24
N ASP A 377 4.83 -1.88 20.80
CA ASP A 377 6.20 -1.88 21.30
C ASP A 377 7.23 -1.72 20.17
N LEU A 378 7.02 -2.36 19.02
CA LEU A 378 7.90 -2.19 17.84
C LEU A 378 7.75 -0.81 17.22
N LEU A 379 6.53 -0.26 17.16
CA LEU A 379 6.30 1.13 16.77
C LEU A 379 7.08 2.07 17.70
N ASN A 380 6.90 1.94 19.02
CA ASN A 380 7.57 2.77 20.02
C ASN A 380 9.10 2.65 19.92
N PHE A 381 9.63 1.43 19.75
CA PHE A 381 11.04 1.21 19.49
C PHE A 381 11.51 1.95 18.22
N SER A 382 10.77 1.84 17.11
CA SER A 382 11.13 2.49 15.84
C SER A 382 11.17 4.02 15.94
N LEU A 383 10.36 4.63 16.82
CA LEU A 383 10.34 6.07 17.07
C LEU A 383 11.61 6.56 17.79
N THR A 384 12.32 5.67 18.48
CA THR A 384 13.58 5.97 19.20
C THR A 384 14.84 5.74 18.38
N LEU A 385 14.73 5.10 17.21
CA LEU A 385 15.88 4.82 16.36
C LEU A 385 16.40 6.08 15.66
N PRO A 386 17.74 6.30 15.63
CA PRO A 386 18.35 7.32 14.80
C PRO A 386 18.04 7.16 13.32
N ASP A 387 17.98 8.26 12.58
CA ASP A 387 17.69 8.23 11.13
C ASP A 387 18.66 7.37 10.34
N ASP A 388 19.95 7.40 10.66
CA ASP A 388 20.96 6.59 9.99
C ASP A 388 20.82 5.10 10.29
N TYR A 389 20.05 4.71 11.31
CA TYR A 389 19.72 3.31 11.56
C TYR A 389 18.58 2.86 10.63
N LYS A 390 17.66 3.76 10.27
CA LYS A 390 16.61 3.49 9.28
C LYS A 390 17.15 3.57 7.85
N LEU A 391 18.03 4.53 7.56
CA LEU A 391 18.61 4.78 6.24
C LEU A 391 20.08 5.23 6.31
N LYS A 392 21.02 4.25 6.29
CA LYS A 392 22.46 4.53 6.37
C LYS A 392 23.04 4.86 5.00
N GLY A 393 23.29 6.13 4.73
CA GLY A 393 23.56 6.59 3.36
C GLY A 393 22.35 6.31 2.47
N GLN A 394 22.49 5.39 1.51
CA GLN A 394 21.38 4.88 0.67
C GLN A 394 20.98 3.43 1.02
N LYS A 395 21.55 2.83 2.08
CA LYS A 395 21.22 1.48 2.53
C LYS A 395 19.91 1.51 3.32
N LEU A 396 18.85 1.00 2.69
CA LEU A 396 17.51 0.87 3.27
C LEU A 396 17.51 -0.10 4.45
N ARG A 397 16.74 0.21 5.49
CA ARG A 397 16.52 -0.62 6.70
C ARG A 397 17.79 -1.16 7.30
N TRP A 398 18.81 -0.31 7.37
CA TRP A 398 20.15 -0.76 7.72
C TRP A 398 20.16 -1.49 9.06
N PHE A 399 19.57 -0.89 10.11
CA PHE A 399 19.49 -1.51 11.43
C PHE A 399 18.73 -2.84 11.41
N PHE A 400 17.56 -2.88 10.75
CA PHE A 400 16.75 -4.10 10.65
C PHE A 400 17.55 -5.25 10.02
N LYS A 401 18.21 -4.99 8.89
CA LYS A 401 19.04 -5.98 8.18
C LYS A 401 20.24 -6.44 9.00
N GLU A 402 20.96 -5.50 9.62
CA GLU A 402 22.14 -5.83 10.43
C GLU A 402 21.77 -6.55 11.73
N ALA A 403 20.65 -6.19 12.36
CA ALA A 403 20.17 -6.84 13.58
C ALA A 403 19.75 -8.29 13.33
N LEU A 404 19.30 -8.62 12.11
CA LEU A 404 18.90 -9.97 11.71
C LEU A 404 20.02 -10.80 11.07
N ARG A 405 21.25 -10.26 10.94
CA ARG A 405 22.40 -11.05 10.51
C ARG A 405 22.68 -12.20 11.47
N GLY A 406 22.93 -13.38 10.90
CA GLY A 406 23.10 -14.63 11.62
C GLY A 406 21.78 -15.31 12.01
N PHE A 407 20.65 -14.60 11.93
CA PHE A 407 19.33 -15.20 12.08
C PHE A 407 18.72 -15.56 10.71
N LEU A 408 18.74 -14.62 9.76
CA LEU A 408 18.34 -14.86 8.37
C LEU A 408 19.52 -15.31 7.50
N PRO A 409 19.27 -16.05 6.41
CA PRO A 409 20.26 -16.28 5.35
C PRO A 409 20.78 -14.97 4.76
N ASP A 410 22.08 -14.90 4.49
CA ASP A 410 22.72 -13.70 3.92
C ASP A 410 22.16 -13.34 2.54
N GLU A 411 21.71 -14.33 1.76
CA GLU A 411 21.06 -14.14 0.46
C GLU A 411 19.73 -13.40 0.59
N ILE A 412 18.97 -13.64 1.66
CA ILE A 412 17.71 -12.93 1.94
C ILE A 412 17.98 -11.50 2.42
N ILE A 413 19.03 -11.30 3.23
CA ILE A 413 19.43 -9.97 3.71
C ILE A 413 19.92 -9.09 2.55
N SER A 414 20.73 -9.66 1.67
CA SER A 414 21.36 -8.96 0.54
C SER A 414 20.44 -8.80 -0.67
N LYS A 415 19.33 -9.54 -0.74
CA LYS A 415 18.33 -9.46 -1.81
C LYS A 415 17.93 -8.01 -2.10
N PRO A 416 18.03 -7.55 -3.36
CA PRO A 416 17.43 -6.30 -3.79
C PRO A 416 15.92 -6.39 -3.61
N LYS A 417 15.29 -5.33 -3.08
CA LYS A 417 13.83 -5.31 -2.95
C LYS A 417 13.20 -5.32 -4.34
N HIS A 418 12.40 -6.33 -4.61
CA HIS A 418 11.51 -6.40 -5.76
C HIS A 418 10.07 -6.30 -5.25
N GLY A 419 9.21 -5.60 -5.98
CA GLY A 419 7.81 -5.45 -5.59
C GLY A 419 7.05 -6.74 -5.89
N PHE A 420 6.14 -7.14 -5.01
CA PHE A 420 5.26 -8.29 -5.26
C PHE A 420 4.10 -7.84 -6.16
N GLY A 421 4.36 -7.73 -7.46
CA GLY A 421 3.39 -7.29 -8.46
C GLY A 421 2.71 -8.45 -9.19
N LEU A 422 1.42 -8.31 -9.47
CA LEU A 422 0.68 -9.23 -10.34
C LEU A 422 1.07 -8.96 -11.80
N PRO A 423 1.50 -9.94 -12.62
CA PRO A 423 1.80 -9.74 -14.04
C PRO A 423 0.53 -9.60 -14.91
N PHE A 424 -0.42 -8.78 -14.46
CA PHE A 424 -1.74 -8.62 -15.06
C PHE A 424 -1.67 -8.11 -16.50
N GLY A 425 -0.92 -7.03 -16.73
CA GLY A 425 -0.74 -6.45 -18.06
C GLY A 425 -0.21 -7.44 -19.11
N PRO A 426 0.93 -8.12 -18.86
CA PRO A 426 1.40 -9.20 -19.72
C PRO A 426 0.37 -10.31 -19.97
N TRP A 427 -0.37 -10.72 -18.94
CA TRP A 427 -1.42 -11.75 -19.08
C TRP A 427 -2.63 -11.29 -19.89
N LEU A 428 -2.96 -10.00 -19.90
CA LEU A 428 -4.01 -9.49 -20.79
C LEU A 428 -3.67 -9.69 -22.27
N LEU A 429 -2.39 -9.69 -22.65
CA LEU A 429 -1.98 -9.87 -24.04
C LEU A 429 -2.04 -11.34 -24.48
N THR A 430 -1.93 -12.28 -23.55
CA THR A 430 -1.77 -13.71 -23.87
C THR A 430 -2.98 -14.56 -23.48
N HIS A 431 -3.83 -14.10 -22.55
CA HIS A 431 -4.97 -14.87 -22.04
C HIS A 431 -6.31 -14.24 -22.42
N GLN A 432 -6.93 -14.79 -23.48
CA GLN A 432 -8.17 -14.27 -24.08
C GLN A 432 -9.34 -14.09 -23.09
N PRO A 433 -9.64 -15.05 -22.19
CA PRO A 433 -10.73 -14.84 -21.22
C PRO A 433 -10.48 -13.68 -20.25
N LEU A 434 -9.22 -13.44 -19.87
CA LEU A 434 -8.85 -12.32 -18.99
C LEU A 434 -8.95 -11.00 -19.74
N HIS A 435 -8.47 -10.97 -20.98
CA HIS A 435 -8.64 -9.84 -21.88
C HIS A 435 -10.11 -9.47 -22.10
N ALA A 436 -10.97 -10.47 -22.30
CA ALA A 436 -12.40 -10.27 -22.49
C ALA A 436 -13.07 -9.67 -21.25
N LEU A 437 -12.80 -10.22 -20.06
CA LEU A 437 -13.31 -9.69 -18.79
C LEU A 437 -12.88 -8.23 -18.55
N ALA A 438 -11.60 -7.94 -18.75
CA ALA A 438 -11.06 -6.59 -18.56
C ALA A 438 -11.63 -5.61 -19.60
N SER A 439 -11.65 -6.00 -20.88
CA SER A 439 -12.19 -5.18 -21.96
C SER A 439 -13.68 -4.88 -21.77
N ASP A 440 -14.46 -5.88 -21.38
CA ASP A 440 -15.89 -5.73 -21.07
C ASP A 440 -16.08 -4.71 -19.95
N SER A 441 -15.31 -4.84 -18.87
CA SER A 441 -15.40 -3.97 -17.70
C SER A 441 -15.06 -2.52 -18.04
N VAL A 442 -13.93 -2.29 -18.73
CA VAL A 442 -13.48 -0.94 -19.09
C VAL A 442 -14.44 -0.28 -20.09
N LYS A 443 -14.98 -1.03 -21.06
CA LYS A 443 -15.98 -0.51 -22.00
C LYS A 443 -17.29 -0.15 -21.29
N HIS A 444 -17.71 -0.93 -20.29
CA HIS A 444 -18.89 -0.61 -19.51
C HIS A 444 -18.74 0.71 -18.74
N LEU A 445 -17.58 1.02 -18.15
CA LEU A 445 -17.37 2.34 -17.53
C LEU A 445 -17.55 3.51 -18.50
N ALA A 446 -17.17 3.34 -19.78
CA ALA A 446 -17.45 4.36 -20.79
C ALA A 446 -18.96 4.51 -21.04
N SER A 447 -19.71 3.40 -21.07
CA SER A 447 -21.18 3.44 -21.14
C SER A 447 -21.84 4.06 -19.89
N ARG A 448 -21.12 4.11 -18.77
CA ARG A 448 -21.55 4.82 -17.56
C ARG A 448 -21.34 6.32 -17.58
N GLY A 449 -20.70 6.85 -18.64
CA GLY A 449 -20.33 8.25 -18.73
C GLY A 449 -19.12 8.63 -17.86
N LEU A 450 -18.41 7.67 -17.26
CA LEU A 450 -17.25 7.96 -16.39
C LEU A 450 -15.96 8.19 -17.19
N ILE A 451 -15.68 7.30 -18.15
CA ILE A 451 -14.42 7.29 -18.91
C ILE A 451 -14.69 7.69 -20.36
N ASN A 452 -13.81 8.51 -20.94
CA ASN A 452 -13.90 8.86 -22.35
C ASN A 452 -13.76 7.61 -23.24
N SER A 453 -14.73 7.41 -24.14
CA SER A 453 -14.74 6.27 -25.07
C SER A 453 -13.50 6.23 -25.98
N SER A 454 -13.00 7.39 -26.39
CA SER A 454 -11.76 7.52 -27.18
C SER A 454 -10.53 7.02 -26.40
N PHE A 455 -10.44 7.35 -25.11
CA PHE A 455 -9.38 6.86 -24.25
C PHE A 455 -9.45 5.34 -24.05
N VAL A 456 -10.66 4.77 -23.88
CA VAL A 456 -10.83 3.31 -23.79
C VAL A 456 -10.32 2.59 -25.04
N GLN A 457 -10.65 3.10 -26.22
CA GLN A 457 -10.19 2.53 -27.50
C GLN A 457 -8.66 2.58 -27.61
N GLU A 458 -8.05 3.68 -27.21
CA GLU A 458 -6.60 3.84 -27.24
C GLU A 458 -5.88 2.97 -26.17
N LEU A 459 -6.46 2.88 -24.97
CA LEU A 459 -5.94 2.09 -23.86
C LEU A 459 -5.89 0.60 -24.21
N LEU A 460 -7.02 0.04 -24.66
CA LEU A 460 -7.15 -1.38 -25.02
C LEU A 460 -6.54 -1.71 -26.39
N GLY A 461 -6.34 -0.69 -27.25
CA GLY A 461 -5.71 -0.83 -28.56
C GLY A 461 -4.18 -0.80 -28.45
N SER A 462 -3.57 0.34 -28.80
CA SER A 462 -2.11 0.44 -28.92
C SER A 462 -1.39 0.45 -27.57
N ARG A 463 -1.91 1.20 -26.58
CA ARG A 463 -1.16 1.47 -25.34
C ARG A 463 -0.86 0.22 -24.53
N LEU A 464 -1.86 -0.62 -24.26
CA LEU A 464 -1.66 -1.86 -23.51
C LEU A 464 -0.59 -2.75 -24.15
N SER A 465 -0.55 -2.84 -25.48
CA SER A 465 0.46 -3.62 -26.19
C SER A 465 1.86 -2.99 -26.15
N GLU A 466 1.98 -1.66 -26.18
CA GLU A 466 3.26 -0.94 -26.13
C GLU A 466 3.95 -1.06 -24.77
N HIS A 467 3.18 -0.90 -23.68
CA HIS A 467 3.70 -0.95 -22.31
C HIS A 467 2.75 -1.71 -21.37
N PRO A 468 2.71 -3.06 -21.47
CA PRO A 468 1.74 -3.87 -20.74
C PRO A 468 1.83 -3.69 -19.22
N GLY A 469 3.03 -3.58 -18.65
CA GLY A 469 3.18 -3.37 -17.20
C GLY A 469 2.62 -2.02 -16.71
N TYR A 470 2.73 -0.96 -17.52
CA TYR A 470 2.28 0.39 -17.12
C TYR A 470 0.78 0.59 -17.38
N TYR A 471 0.30 0.28 -18.58
CA TYR A 471 -1.11 0.46 -18.93
C TYR A 471 -2.00 -0.68 -18.44
N GLY A 472 -1.45 -1.87 -18.21
CA GLY A 472 -2.15 -2.96 -17.54
C GLY A 472 -2.63 -2.57 -16.13
N GLU A 473 -1.85 -1.76 -15.41
CA GLU A 473 -2.27 -1.20 -14.11
C GLU A 473 -3.52 -0.32 -14.26
N MET A 474 -3.56 0.56 -15.29
CA MET A 474 -4.75 1.37 -15.57
C MET A 474 -5.97 0.50 -15.88
N VAL A 475 -5.78 -0.53 -16.70
CA VAL A 475 -6.86 -1.48 -17.04
C VAL A 475 -7.35 -2.20 -15.78
N TRP A 476 -6.44 -2.60 -14.88
CA TRP A 476 -6.77 -3.22 -13.60
C TRP A 476 -7.65 -2.31 -12.72
N ILE A 477 -7.22 -1.06 -12.51
CA ILE A 477 -7.94 -0.08 -11.68
C ILE A 477 -9.36 0.15 -12.23
N LEU A 478 -9.48 0.38 -13.53
CA LEU A 478 -10.78 0.57 -14.18
C LEU A 478 -11.66 -0.69 -14.08
N MET A 479 -11.08 -1.87 -14.30
CA MET A 479 -11.81 -3.13 -14.20
C MET A 479 -12.33 -3.37 -12.79
N MET A 480 -11.50 -3.19 -11.76
CA MET A 480 -11.90 -3.41 -10.37
C MET A 480 -13.02 -2.46 -9.93
N LEU A 481 -12.99 -1.20 -10.38
CA LEU A 481 -14.10 -0.26 -10.16
C LEU A 481 -15.41 -0.75 -10.80
N GLU A 482 -15.38 -1.15 -12.08
CA GLU A 482 -16.60 -1.64 -12.74
C GLU A 482 -17.14 -2.92 -12.10
N GLN A 483 -16.26 -3.86 -11.73
CA GLN A 483 -16.70 -5.10 -11.10
C GLN A 483 -17.36 -4.83 -9.74
N TRP A 484 -16.84 -3.85 -8.98
CA TRP A 484 -17.48 -3.40 -7.75
C TRP A 484 -18.84 -2.72 -8.04
N LEU A 485 -18.89 -1.79 -9.00
CA LEU A 485 -20.13 -1.12 -9.40
C LEU A 485 -21.18 -2.12 -9.89
N ARG A 486 -20.79 -3.12 -10.68
CA ARG A 486 -21.70 -4.16 -11.17
C ARG A 486 -22.31 -4.99 -10.04
N ALA A 487 -21.54 -5.24 -8.97
CA ALA A 487 -21.99 -6.00 -7.81
C ALA A 487 -22.81 -5.17 -6.81
N LYS A 488 -22.46 -3.90 -6.60
CA LYS A 488 -22.99 -3.06 -5.50
C LYS A 488 -23.87 -1.90 -5.95
N SER A 489 -23.72 -1.43 -7.18
CA SER A 489 -24.43 -0.27 -7.72
C SER A 489 -24.63 -0.37 -9.25
N PRO A 490 -25.33 -1.41 -9.74
CA PRO A 490 -25.41 -1.74 -11.17
C PRO A 490 -26.01 -0.60 -12.00
N ASP A 491 -26.91 0.18 -11.41
CA ASP A 491 -27.63 1.28 -12.07
C ASP A 491 -26.89 2.63 -12.00
N TRP A 492 -25.75 2.71 -11.30
CA TRP A 492 -25.01 3.97 -11.17
C TRP A 492 -24.46 4.45 -12.52
N ARG A 493 -24.66 5.73 -12.83
CA ARG A 493 -24.26 6.43 -14.06
C ARG A 493 -23.90 7.89 -13.70
N VAL A 494 -23.03 8.50 -14.49
CA VAL A 494 -22.61 9.92 -14.37
C VAL A 494 -23.70 10.87 -14.81
#